data_AF-A0A7X7H2R5-F1
#
_entry.id   AF-A0A7X7H2R5-F1
#
_cell.length_a   1.000
_cell.length_b   1.000
_cell.length_c   1.000
_cell.angle_alpha   90.00
_cell.angle_beta   90.00
_cell.angle_gamma   90.00
#
_symmetry.space_group_name_H-M   'P 1'
#
loop_
_entity.id
_entity.type
_entity.pdbx_description
1 polymer ?
#
loop_
_entity_poly.entity_id
_entity_poly.type
_entity_poly.pdbx_seq_one_letter_code
_entity_poly.pdbx_strand_id
1 'polypeptide(L)'
;QISRLVTIDLHAPQVQGFFDIPVDHLQATSLFTKYIEEQNLGDDIVVVAPDHAGVNLARKYAERIKASIAIIDNRNDEVRERTEQEVPEYVIGDVKGKTAIIVDDIVDTGVRMNLSAQALKNFGAAKVYGIATHAVLSADAVNTLQNSPLEKMIVTDTIQLPKEKKFPKLVQLSVDDLLKEAIVRIHNNQSIDTLFNRK
;
A
#
# COMPACT_ATOMS: atom_id res chain seq x y z
N GLN A 1 -7.27 -31.93 0.31
CA GLN A 1 -7.39 -31.17 -0.96
C GLN A 1 -7.99 -29.81 -0.64
N ILE A 2 -7.53 -28.74 -1.28
CA ILE A 2 -8.10 -27.38 -1.13
C ILE A 2 -9.23 -27.25 -2.15
N SER A 3 -10.41 -26.77 -1.74
CA SER A 3 -11.59 -26.62 -2.62
C SER A 3 -11.81 -25.20 -3.13
N ARG A 4 -11.22 -24.21 -2.47
CA ARG A 4 -11.32 -22.77 -2.75
C ARG A 4 -10.17 -22.05 -2.06
N LEU A 5 -9.68 -20.97 -2.65
CA LEU A 5 -8.68 -20.08 -2.08
C LEU A 5 -9.32 -18.73 -1.79
N VAL A 6 -9.12 -18.20 -0.58
CA VAL A 6 -9.46 -16.81 -0.24
C VAL A 6 -8.15 -16.10 0.11
N THR A 7 -7.89 -14.96 -0.50
CA THR A 7 -6.63 -14.21 -0.32
C THR A 7 -6.88 -12.71 -0.39
N ILE A 8 -5.91 -11.90 0.01
CA ILE A 8 -5.97 -10.43 0.00
C ILE A 8 -4.81 -9.90 -0.84
N ASP A 9 -5.09 -8.97 -1.75
CA ASP A 9 -4.12 -8.18 -2.54
C ASP A 9 -2.91 -8.97 -3.07
N LEU A 10 -3.16 -9.95 -3.93
CA LEU A 10 -2.13 -10.62 -4.72
C LEU A 10 -1.28 -9.60 -5.48
N HIS A 11 0.04 -9.70 -5.35
CA HIS A 11 1.02 -8.89 -6.08
C HIS A 11 0.73 -8.84 -7.59
N ALA A 12 0.40 -9.99 -8.16
CA ALA A 12 -0.04 -10.12 -9.54
C ALA A 12 -1.45 -10.75 -9.58
N PRO A 13 -2.49 -10.04 -10.06
CA PRO A 13 -3.84 -10.59 -10.11
C PRO A 13 -3.96 -11.84 -11.01
N GLN A 14 -3.03 -12.03 -11.94
CA GLN A 14 -2.93 -13.18 -12.83
C GLN A 14 -2.69 -14.50 -12.09
N VAL A 15 -2.16 -14.46 -10.87
CA VAL A 15 -1.96 -15.65 -10.02
C VAL A 15 -3.27 -16.41 -9.80
N GLN A 16 -4.43 -15.75 -9.89
CA GLN A 16 -5.73 -16.41 -9.86
C GLN A 16 -5.87 -17.48 -10.95
N GLY A 17 -5.32 -17.24 -12.15
CA GLY A 17 -5.37 -18.17 -13.27
C GLY A 17 -4.44 -19.38 -13.13
N PHE A 18 -3.62 -19.46 -12.07
CA PHE A 18 -2.78 -20.63 -11.79
C PHE A 18 -3.53 -21.71 -11.01
N PHE A 19 -4.78 -21.45 -10.60
CA PHE A 19 -5.59 -22.38 -9.84
C PHE A 19 -6.77 -22.90 -10.69
N ASP A 20 -6.99 -24.22 -10.62
CA ASP A 20 -8.19 -24.87 -11.18
C ASP A 20 -9.39 -24.83 -10.21
N ILE A 21 -9.24 -24.14 -9.07
CA ILE A 21 -10.27 -23.95 -8.04
C ILE A 21 -10.68 -22.47 -7.98
N PRO A 22 -11.88 -22.15 -7.46
CA PRO A 22 -12.27 -20.75 -7.25
C PRO A 22 -11.29 -20.00 -6.35
N VAL A 23 -10.92 -18.78 -6.77
CA VAL A 23 -10.08 -17.87 -6.00
C VAL A 23 -10.86 -16.58 -5.73
N ASP A 24 -11.11 -16.30 -4.46
CA ASP A 24 -11.69 -15.04 -4.01
C ASP A 24 -10.56 -14.10 -3.58
N HIS A 25 -10.20 -13.18 -4.47
CA HIS A 25 -9.13 -12.21 -4.27
C HIS A 25 -9.70 -10.90 -3.71
N LEU A 26 -9.70 -10.78 -2.38
CA LEU A 26 -10.17 -9.62 -1.63
C LEU A 26 -9.19 -8.43 -1.77
N GLN A 27 -9.69 -7.21 -1.62
CA GLN A 27 -8.90 -5.99 -1.76
C GLN A 27 -8.96 -5.13 -0.49
N ALA A 28 -7.80 -4.72 0.05
CA ALA A 28 -7.74 -3.90 1.26
C ALA A 28 -7.90 -2.39 0.99
N THR A 29 -7.98 -1.96 -0.29
CA THR A 29 -8.09 -0.54 -0.67
C THR A 29 -9.22 0.18 0.06
N SER A 30 -10.38 -0.46 0.29
CA SER A 30 -11.49 0.14 1.02
C SER A 30 -11.17 0.45 2.49
N LEU A 31 -10.37 -0.39 3.16
CA LEU A 31 -9.94 -0.15 4.54
C LEU A 31 -9.05 1.09 4.64
N PHE A 32 -8.08 1.19 3.74
CA PHE A 32 -7.14 2.30 3.73
C PHE A 32 -7.78 3.63 3.32
N THR A 33 -8.65 3.62 2.31
CA THR A 33 -9.35 4.83 1.86
C THR A 33 -10.30 5.35 2.93
N LYS A 34 -11.04 4.46 3.61
CA LYS A 34 -11.82 4.81 4.80
C LYS A 34 -10.95 5.42 5.91
N TYR A 35 -9.79 4.82 6.20
CA TYR A 35 -8.86 5.38 7.20
C TYR A 35 -8.37 6.79 6.80
N ILE A 36 -8.03 7.02 5.53
CA ILE A 36 -7.60 8.34 5.04
C ILE A 36 -8.69 9.39 5.27
N GLU A 37 -9.94 9.05 4.94
CA GLU A 37 -11.10 9.93 5.13
C GLU A 37 -11.34 10.22 6.62
N GLU A 38 -11.32 9.20 7.48
CA GLU A 38 -11.53 9.34 8.93
C GLU A 38 -10.42 10.15 9.62
N GLN A 39 -9.18 10.08 9.13
CA GLN A 39 -8.07 10.85 9.66
C GLN A 39 -8.02 12.30 9.15
N ASN A 40 -8.88 12.66 8.19
CA ASN A 40 -8.95 13.99 7.58
C ASN A 40 -7.55 14.52 7.19
N LEU A 41 -6.82 13.78 6.35
CA LEU A 41 -5.43 14.08 5.99
C LEU A 41 -5.24 15.34 5.11
N GLY A 42 -6.31 16.12 4.92
CA GLY A 42 -6.37 17.36 4.14
C GLY A 42 -7.09 17.19 2.80
N ASP A 43 -7.41 18.32 2.17
CA ASP A 43 -8.20 18.35 0.94
C ASP A 43 -7.35 18.21 -0.34
N ASP A 44 -6.03 18.46 -0.27
CA ASP A 44 -5.11 18.38 -1.41
C ASP A 44 -4.17 17.18 -1.28
N ILE A 45 -4.74 16.00 -1.57
CA ILE A 45 -4.05 14.71 -1.53
C ILE A 45 -3.55 14.35 -2.94
N VAL A 46 -2.35 13.80 -2.99
CA VAL A 46 -1.79 13.14 -4.17
C VAL A 46 -1.41 11.70 -3.82
N VAL A 47 -1.93 10.73 -4.57
CA VAL A 47 -1.56 9.32 -4.42
C VAL A 47 -0.37 9.03 -5.32
N VAL A 48 0.67 8.46 -4.75
CA VAL A 48 1.97 8.29 -5.41
C VAL A 48 2.24 6.82 -5.65
N ALA A 49 2.52 6.47 -6.92
CA ALA A 49 3.11 5.18 -7.26
C ALA A 49 4.63 5.25 -7.06
N PRO A 50 5.25 4.32 -6.30
CA PRO A 50 6.69 4.34 -6.06
C PRO A 50 7.52 3.96 -7.31
N ASP A 51 6.88 3.37 -8.32
CA ASP A 51 7.44 3.07 -9.63
C ASP A 51 6.32 2.92 -10.68
N HIS A 52 6.71 2.61 -11.93
CA HIS A 52 5.78 2.43 -13.04
C HIS A 52 4.86 1.20 -12.88
N ALA A 53 5.28 0.16 -12.15
CA ALA A 53 4.48 -1.05 -11.96
C ALA A 53 3.32 -0.81 -10.98
N GLY A 54 3.52 0.07 -9.99
CA GLY A 54 2.51 0.46 -8.99
C GLY A 54 1.43 1.43 -9.50
N VAL A 55 1.52 1.94 -10.73
CA VAL A 55 0.61 3.01 -11.23
C VAL A 55 -0.85 2.60 -11.23
N ASN A 56 -1.16 1.35 -11.57
CA ASN A 56 -2.54 0.86 -11.55
C ASN A 56 -3.11 0.83 -10.12
N LEU A 57 -2.27 0.52 -9.12
CA LEU A 57 -2.67 0.55 -7.71
C LEU A 57 -2.91 2.00 -7.26
N ALA A 58 -1.97 2.90 -7.54
CA ALA A 58 -2.10 4.32 -7.23
C ALA A 58 -3.38 4.93 -7.82
N ARG A 59 -3.71 4.59 -9.07
CA ARG A 59 -4.94 5.02 -9.73
C ARG A 59 -6.19 4.54 -9.01
N LYS A 60 -6.26 3.27 -8.60
CA LYS A 60 -7.41 2.72 -7.86
C LYS A 60 -7.66 3.47 -6.55
N TYR A 61 -6.61 3.79 -5.81
CA TYR A 61 -6.70 4.60 -4.59
C TYR A 61 -7.19 6.01 -4.92
N ALA A 62 -6.53 6.68 -5.86
CA ALA A 62 -6.83 8.05 -6.24
C ALA A 62 -8.28 8.25 -6.71
N GLU A 63 -8.81 7.32 -7.51
CA GLU A 63 -10.21 7.37 -7.96
C GLU A 63 -11.19 7.28 -6.80
N ARG A 64 -10.87 6.48 -5.79
CA ARG A 64 -11.76 6.24 -4.64
C ARG A 64 -11.82 7.44 -3.70
N ILE A 65 -10.69 8.09 -3.43
CA ILE A 65 -10.61 9.29 -2.59
C ILE A 65 -10.63 10.61 -3.39
N LYS A 66 -10.88 10.54 -4.71
CA LYS A 66 -10.91 11.69 -5.63
C LYS A 66 -9.64 12.56 -5.59
N ALA A 67 -8.48 11.92 -5.46
CA ALA A 67 -7.17 12.57 -5.41
C ALA A 67 -6.48 12.59 -6.78
N SER A 68 -5.46 13.44 -6.94
CA SER A 68 -4.56 13.36 -8.10
C SER A 68 -3.57 12.20 -7.95
N ILE A 69 -2.96 11.77 -9.06
CA ILE A 69 -1.88 10.77 -9.06
C ILE A 69 -0.52 11.43 -9.34
N ALA A 70 0.53 10.87 -8.75
CA ALA A 70 1.91 11.10 -9.16
C ALA A 70 2.68 9.78 -9.22
N ILE A 71 3.81 9.77 -9.92
CA ILE A 71 4.63 8.59 -10.16
C ILE A 71 6.07 8.97 -9.90
N ILE A 72 6.77 8.16 -9.12
CA ILE A 72 8.22 8.30 -8.97
C ILE A 72 8.87 7.58 -10.15
N ASP A 73 9.61 8.33 -10.96
CA ASP A 73 10.34 7.82 -12.11
C ASP A 73 11.76 7.49 -11.68
N ASN A 74 11.92 6.30 -11.10
CA ASN A 74 13.22 5.76 -10.77
C ASN A 74 13.83 5.09 -12.01
N ARG A 75 14.69 5.83 -12.73
CA ARG A 75 15.38 5.35 -13.94
C ARG A 75 16.64 4.52 -13.65
N ASN A 76 16.99 4.36 -12.38
CA ASN A 76 18.10 3.52 -11.96
C ASN A 76 17.59 2.10 -11.70
N ASP A 77 17.45 1.31 -12.77
CA ASP A 77 17.08 -0.11 -12.69
C ASP A 77 18.08 -0.95 -11.84
N GLU A 78 19.27 -0.42 -11.58
CA GLU A 78 20.33 -1.04 -10.76
C GLU A 78 20.16 -0.88 -9.24
N VAL A 79 19.16 -0.15 -8.74
CA VAL A 79 18.91 0.01 -7.28
C VAL A 79 18.57 -1.32 -6.59
N ARG A 80 18.27 -2.38 -7.35
CA ARG A 80 18.14 -3.74 -6.79
C ARG A 80 19.46 -4.35 -6.34
N GLU A 81 20.61 -3.88 -6.81
CA GLU A 81 21.92 -4.54 -6.61
C GLU A 81 23.04 -3.65 -6.02
N ARG A 82 22.88 -2.31 -5.92
CA ARG A 82 23.93 -1.43 -5.38
C ARG A 82 23.74 -1.04 -3.91
N THR A 83 24.87 -0.95 -3.21
CA THR A 83 25.05 -0.45 -1.83
C THR A 83 24.78 1.05 -1.66
N GLU A 84 24.69 1.81 -2.76
CA GLU A 84 24.40 3.24 -2.76
C GLU A 84 22.93 3.47 -3.14
N GLN A 85 22.10 3.68 -2.12
CA GLN A 85 20.67 3.95 -2.26
C GLN A 85 20.45 5.40 -2.66
N GLU A 86 20.51 5.70 -3.95
CA GLU A 86 20.27 7.04 -4.46
C GLU A 86 18.78 7.40 -4.41
N VAL A 87 18.50 8.64 -4.01
CA VAL A 87 17.14 9.18 -3.99
C VAL A 87 16.70 9.46 -5.43
N PRO A 88 15.52 8.98 -5.87
CA PRO A 88 15.03 9.24 -7.22
C PRO A 88 14.97 10.74 -7.55
N GLU A 89 15.46 11.11 -8.74
CA GLU A 89 15.56 12.50 -9.17
C GLU A 89 14.31 13.03 -9.88
N TYR A 90 13.32 12.18 -10.18
CA TYR A 90 12.17 12.56 -10.99
C TYR A 90 10.85 12.11 -10.36
N VAL A 91 9.91 13.06 -10.29
CA VAL A 91 8.50 12.82 -9.94
C VAL A 91 7.63 13.36 -11.06
N ILE A 92 6.80 12.49 -11.63
CA ILE A 92 5.80 12.83 -12.65
C ILE A 92 4.48 13.11 -11.93
N GLY A 93 4.01 14.36 -11.99
CA GLY A 93 2.82 14.84 -11.28
C GLY A 93 3.15 15.93 -10.27
N ASP A 94 2.15 16.74 -9.89
CA ASP A 94 2.33 17.82 -8.92
C ASP A 94 2.14 17.33 -7.49
N VAL A 95 3.19 17.45 -6.68
CA VAL A 95 3.21 17.03 -5.27
C VAL A 95 3.48 18.21 -4.33
N LYS A 96 3.76 19.40 -4.85
CA LYS A 96 4.26 20.52 -4.05
C LYS A 96 3.17 21.07 -3.14
N GLY A 97 3.47 21.15 -1.83
CA GLY A 97 2.53 21.61 -0.81
C GLY A 97 1.43 20.60 -0.45
N LYS A 98 1.40 19.44 -1.11
CA LYS A 98 0.34 18.44 -0.95
C LYS A 98 0.62 17.42 0.14
N THR A 99 -0.42 16.72 0.58
CA THR A 99 -0.26 15.47 1.32
C THR A 99 -0.04 14.34 0.32
N ALA A 100 1.17 13.80 0.26
CA ALA A 100 1.51 12.69 -0.61
C ALA A 100 1.30 11.35 0.10
N ILE A 101 0.65 10.39 -0.57
CA ILE A 101 0.40 9.04 -0.04
C ILE A 101 1.01 8.02 -1.00
N ILE A 102 2.14 7.45 -0.62
CA ILE A 102 2.78 6.37 -1.37
C ILE A 102 1.97 5.09 -1.14
N VAL A 103 1.55 4.41 -2.20
CA VAL A 103 0.82 3.15 -2.10
C VAL A 103 1.57 2.01 -2.76
N ASP A 104 1.58 0.87 -2.07
CA ASP A 104 2.26 -0.35 -2.48
C ASP A 104 1.43 -1.55 -2.03
N ASP A 105 1.69 -2.74 -2.57
CA ASP A 105 1.06 -3.97 -2.08
C ASP A 105 1.85 -4.55 -0.89
N ILE A 106 3.18 -4.48 -0.94
CA ILE A 106 4.09 -5.04 0.06
C ILE A 106 5.08 -3.99 0.53
N VAL A 107 5.34 -3.93 1.85
CA VAL A 107 6.53 -3.29 2.41
C VAL A 107 7.46 -4.35 2.99
N ASP A 108 8.63 -4.50 2.36
CA ASP A 108 9.65 -5.50 2.75
C ASP A 108 10.79 -4.86 3.57
N THR A 109 11.86 -4.41 2.93
CA THR A 109 13.01 -3.77 3.62
C THR A 109 12.77 -2.30 4.00
N GLY A 110 11.66 -1.70 3.55
CA GLY A 110 11.33 -0.29 3.77
C GLY A 110 12.15 0.72 2.94
N VAL A 111 13.19 0.28 2.23
CA VAL A 111 14.09 1.15 1.45
C VAL A 111 13.35 1.92 0.37
N ARG A 112 12.56 1.23 -0.49
CA ARG A 112 11.77 1.89 -1.55
C ARG A 112 10.84 2.96 -0.99
N MET A 113 10.16 2.66 0.12
CA MET A 113 9.25 3.60 0.78
C MET A 113 10.00 4.82 1.33
N ASN A 114 11.17 4.61 1.95
CA ASN A 114 12.01 5.68 2.46
C ASN A 114 12.54 6.59 1.33
N LEU A 115 13.12 6.02 0.29
CA LEU A 115 13.64 6.77 -0.87
C LEU A 115 12.51 7.55 -1.57
N SER A 116 11.34 6.93 -1.71
CA SER A 116 10.15 7.58 -2.26
C SER A 116 9.73 8.78 -1.42
N ALA A 117 9.72 8.62 -0.08
CA ALA A 117 9.37 9.71 0.82
C ALA A 117 10.39 10.85 0.80
N GLN A 118 11.68 10.55 0.68
CA GLN A 118 12.74 11.54 0.51
C GLN A 118 12.56 12.33 -0.80
N ALA A 119 12.34 11.63 -1.92
CA ALA A 119 12.09 12.28 -3.20
C ALA A 119 10.88 13.23 -3.10
N LEU A 120 9.74 12.76 -2.57
CA LEU A 120 8.55 13.59 -2.42
C LEU A 120 8.78 14.83 -1.55
N LYS A 121 9.54 14.71 -0.45
CA LYS A 121 9.93 15.87 0.37
C LYS A 121 10.83 16.84 -0.40
N ASN A 122 11.80 16.35 -1.19
CA ASN A 122 12.66 17.19 -2.03
C ASN A 122 11.86 17.96 -3.10
N PHE A 123 10.80 17.35 -3.62
CA PHE A 123 9.85 17.98 -4.55
C PHE A 123 8.78 18.85 -3.85
N GLY A 124 8.89 19.03 -2.53
CA GLY A 124 8.10 19.99 -1.76
C GLY A 124 6.77 19.48 -1.23
N ALA A 125 6.55 18.16 -1.15
CA ALA A 125 5.38 17.60 -0.48
C ALA A 125 5.32 18.06 0.99
N ALA A 126 4.16 18.52 1.45
CA ALA A 126 3.99 19.01 2.81
C ALA A 126 4.09 17.86 3.82
N LYS A 127 3.38 16.77 3.56
CA LYS A 127 3.35 15.55 4.37
C LYS A 127 3.49 14.33 3.47
N VAL A 128 4.08 13.26 3.99
CA VAL A 128 4.21 12.00 3.25
C VAL A 128 3.75 10.84 4.12
N TYR A 129 2.85 10.01 3.59
CA TYR A 129 2.37 8.78 4.22
C TYR A 129 2.71 7.59 3.34
N GLY A 130 2.90 6.42 3.95
CA GLY A 130 3.11 5.16 3.25
C GLY A 130 1.98 4.19 3.55
N ILE A 131 1.50 3.48 2.53
CA ILE A 131 0.48 2.44 2.64
C ILE A 131 1.00 1.17 1.98
N ALA A 132 0.86 0.05 2.66
CA ALA A 132 1.08 -1.27 2.08
C ALA A 132 0.14 -2.29 2.69
N THR A 133 -0.46 -3.16 1.88
CA THR A 133 -1.33 -4.21 2.42
C THR A 133 -0.53 -5.17 3.30
N HIS A 134 0.59 -5.69 2.80
CA HIS A 134 1.38 -6.71 3.49
C HIS A 134 2.65 -6.14 4.12
N ALA A 135 2.73 -6.25 5.45
CA ALA A 135 3.87 -5.79 6.24
C ALA A 135 4.89 -6.91 6.47
N VAL A 136 5.73 -7.21 5.47
CA VAL A 136 6.80 -8.21 5.60
C VAL A 136 7.86 -7.70 6.57
N LEU A 137 8.25 -6.43 6.43
CA LEU A 137 9.16 -5.71 7.34
C LEU A 137 10.41 -6.54 7.67
N SER A 138 11.15 -6.97 6.65
CA SER A 138 12.39 -7.74 6.82
C SER A 138 13.59 -6.83 7.07
N ALA A 139 14.75 -7.45 7.37
CA ALA A 139 16.00 -6.75 7.61
C ALA A 139 15.83 -5.58 8.61
N ASP A 140 16.34 -4.40 8.28
CA ASP A 140 16.29 -3.20 9.12
C ASP A 140 15.09 -2.28 8.80
N ALA A 141 13.98 -2.85 8.31
CA ALA A 141 12.81 -2.07 7.87
C ALA A 141 12.23 -1.17 8.96
N VAL A 142 12.23 -1.64 10.21
CA VAL A 142 11.72 -0.87 11.36
C VAL A 142 12.48 0.44 11.53
N ASN A 143 13.81 0.37 11.59
CA ASN A 143 14.65 1.56 11.72
C ASN A 143 14.59 2.42 10.46
N THR A 144 14.61 1.79 9.28
CA THR A 144 14.50 2.48 7.99
C THR A 144 13.23 3.33 7.91
N LEU A 145 12.07 2.76 8.26
CA LEU A 145 10.78 3.45 8.19
C LEU A 145 10.61 4.46 9.34
N GLN A 146 11.07 4.13 10.55
CA GLN A 146 11.00 5.04 11.69
C GLN A 146 11.78 6.34 11.44
N ASN A 147 12.97 6.23 10.85
CA ASN A 147 13.85 7.36 10.55
C ASN A 147 13.57 8.02 9.19
N SER A 148 12.66 7.47 8.39
CA SER A 148 12.26 8.05 7.10
C SER A 148 11.46 9.35 7.27
N PRO A 149 11.27 10.13 6.19
CA PRO A 149 10.41 11.32 6.20
C PRO A 149 8.90 11.04 6.29
N LEU A 150 8.49 9.77 6.41
CA LEU A 150 7.08 9.42 6.58
C LEU A 150 6.52 9.99 7.88
N GLU A 151 5.27 10.46 7.82
CA GLU A 151 4.45 10.77 8.99
C GLU A 151 3.96 9.48 9.66
N LYS A 152 3.41 8.57 8.85
CA LYS A 152 2.98 7.23 9.26
C LYS A 152 3.19 6.22 8.13
N MET A 153 3.44 4.98 8.54
CA MET A 153 3.36 3.79 7.70
C MET A 153 2.09 3.02 8.10
N ILE A 154 1.09 2.99 7.22
CA ILE A 154 -0.19 2.33 7.47
C ILE A 154 -0.19 0.99 6.75
N VAL A 155 -0.42 -0.09 7.50
CA VAL A 155 -0.42 -1.46 6.99
C VAL A 155 -1.64 -2.22 7.45
N THR A 156 -1.82 -3.44 6.97
CA THR A 156 -2.80 -4.37 7.56
C THR A 156 -2.17 -5.37 8.53
N ASP A 157 -3.00 -6.14 9.22
CA ASP A 157 -2.64 -7.33 10.00
C ASP A 157 -2.67 -8.64 9.18
N THR A 158 -2.59 -8.57 7.85
CA THR A 158 -2.41 -9.78 6.99
C THR A 158 -1.16 -10.58 7.33
N ILE A 159 -0.15 -9.94 7.93
CA ILE A 159 1.03 -10.59 8.50
C ILE A 159 1.08 -10.26 9.99
N GLN A 160 1.23 -11.30 10.82
CA GLN A 160 1.42 -11.13 12.25
C GLN A 160 2.75 -10.40 12.51
N LEU A 161 2.68 -9.27 13.20
CA LEU A 161 3.87 -8.49 13.58
C LEU A 161 4.25 -8.78 15.03
N PRO A 162 5.46 -9.30 15.30
CA PRO A 162 5.96 -9.46 16.65
C PRO A 162 6.27 -8.07 17.26
N LYS A 163 6.45 -8.00 18.59
CA LYS A 163 6.51 -6.72 19.32
C LYS A 163 7.66 -5.82 18.83
N GLU A 164 8.79 -6.41 18.49
CA GLU A 164 9.99 -5.76 17.96
C GLU A 164 9.80 -5.11 16.59
N LYS A 165 8.78 -5.53 15.82
CA LYS A 165 8.43 -4.91 14.54
C LYS A 165 7.44 -3.76 14.67
N LYS A 166 6.98 -3.44 15.89
CA LYS A 166 6.10 -2.31 16.15
C LYS A 166 6.94 -1.07 16.46
N PHE A 167 6.61 0.05 15.82
CA PHE A 167 7.32 1.32 15.97
C PHE A 167 6.34 2.51 15.96
N PRO A 168 6.70 3.68 16.51
CA PRO A 168 5.77 4.81 16.68
C PRO A 168 5.03 5.28 15.42
N LYS A 169 5.67 5.22 14.25
CA LYS A 169 5.04 5.62 12.97
C LYS A 169 4.14 4.54 12.37
N LEU A 170 4.14 3.32 12.89
CA LEU A 170 3.36 2.21 12.35
C LEU A 170 1.89 2.31 12.81
N VAL A 171 0.97 2.25 11.85
CA VAL A 171 -0.45 2.03 12.11
C VAL A 171 -0.86 0.72 11.44
N GLN A 172 -1.52 -0.15 12.20
CA GLN A 172 -2.00 -1.43 11.71
C GLN A 172 -3.53 -1.44 11.69
N LEU A 173 -4.10 -1.63 10.51
CA LEU A 173 -5.55 -1.79 10.29
C LEU A 173 -5.89 -3.28 10.27
N SER A 174 -7.04 -3.64 10.82
CA SER A 174 -7.46 -5.04 10.83
C SER A 174 -8.23 -5.43 9.58
N VAL A 175 -7.89 -6.59 8.99
CA VAL A 175 -8.66 -7.23 7.91
C VAL A 175 -9.73 -8.19 8.43
N ASP A 176 -9.90 -8.30 9.75
CA ASP A 176 -10.83 -9.24 10.38
C ASP A 176 -12.25 -9.14 9.81
N ASP A 177 -12.80 -7.93 9.72
CA ASP A 177 -14.15 -7.72 9.19
C ASP A 177 -14.25 -8.08 7.69
N LEU A 178 -13.19 -7.81 6.92
CA LEU A 178 -13.14 -8.13 5.50
C LEU A 178 -13.13 -9.66 5.30
N LEU A 179 -12.28 -10.38 6.03
CA LEU A 179 -12.18 -11.84 5.97
C LEU A 179 -13.44 -12.51 6.53
N LYS A 180 -13.92 -12.06 7.68
CA LYS A 180 -15.14 -12.57 8.31
C LYS A 180 -16.33 -12.49 7.35
N GLU A 181 -16.54 -11.33 6.73
CA GLU A 181 -17.65 -11.12 5.82
C GLU A 181 -17.51 -11.97 4.54
N ALA A 182 -16.29 -12.11 4.02
CA ALA A 182 -16.02 -13.02 2.91
C ALA A 182 -16.37 -14.48 3.26
N ILE A 183 -15.90 -14.97 4.41
CA ILE A 183 -16.16 -16.33 4.89
C ILE A 183 -17.66 -16.58 5.05
N VAL A 184 -18.38 -15.66 5.71
CA VAL A 184 -19.84 -15.77 5.92
C VAL A 184 -20.58 -15.81 4.58
N ARG A 185 -20.22 -14.95 3.63
CA ARG A 185 -20.87 -14.91 2.31
C ARG A 185 -20.62 -16.16 1.50
N ILE A 186 -19.36 -16.62 1.46
CA ILE A 186 -18.98 -17.86 0.76
C ILE A 186 -19.75 -19.04 1.35
N HIS A 187 -19.79 -19.16 2.67
CA HIS A 187 -20.51 -20.24 3.34
C HIS A 187 -22.02 -20.23 3.02
N ASN A 188 -22.61 -19.04 2.92
CA ASN A 188 -24.03 -18.86 2.65
C ASN A 188 -24.38 -18.75 1.15
N ASN A 189 -23.43 -19.00 0.24
CA ASN A 189 -23.60 -18.83 -1.21
C ASN A 189 -24.08 -17.42 -1.62
N GLN A 190 -23.66 -16.39 -0.89
CA GLN A 190 -23.96 -15.00 -1.16
C GLN A 190 -22.87 -14.36 -2.02
N SER A 191 -23.24 -13.33 -2.78
CA SER A 191 -22.27 -12.60 -3.60
C SER A 191 -21.23 -11.89 -2.73
N ILE A 192 -19.96 -12.11 -3.07
CA ILE A 192 -18.81 -11.40 -2.49
C ILE A 192 -18.53 -10.08 -3.21
N ASP A 193 -19.10 -9.84 -4.39
CA ASP A 193 -18.82 -8.65 -5.21
C ASP A 193 -19.07 -7.33 -4.43
N THR A 194 -20.08 -7.36 -3.58
CA THR A 194 -20.43 -6.22 -2.72
C THR A 194 -19.33 -5.79 -1.76
N LEU A 195 -18.33 -6.64 -1.46
CA LEU A 195 -17.20 -6.30 -0.60
C LEU A 195 -16.23 -5.32 -1.27
N PHE A 196 -16.10 -5.39 -2.60
CA PHE A 196 -15.23 -4.51 -3.38
C PHE A 196 -15.83 -3.11 -3.58
N ASN A 197 -17.18 -3.05 -3.60
CA ASN A 197 -17.94 -1.87 -3.98
C ASN A 197 -18.56 -1.10 -2.80
N ARG A 198 -18.19 -1.40 -1.54
CA ARG A 198 -18.63 -0.60 -0.38
C ARG A 198 -18.04 0.81 -0.48
N LYS A 199 -18.88 1.78 -0.87
CA LYS A 199 -18.58 3.21 -0.74
C LYS A 199 -18.29 3.56 0.71
#